data_AF-A0A180FMX8-F1
#
_entry.id   AF-A0A180FMX8-F1
#
_cell.length_a   1.000
_cell.length_b   1.000
_cell.length_c   1.000
_cell.angle_alpha   90.00
_cell.angle_beta   90.00
_cell.angle_gamma   90.00
#
_symmetry.space_group_name_H-M   'P 1'
#
loop_
_entity.id
_entity.type
_entity.pdbx_description
1 polymer ?
#
loop_
_entity_poly.entity_id
_entity_poly.type
_entity_poly.pdbx_seq_one_letter_code
_entity_poly.pdbx_strand_id
1 'polypeptide(L)' 'MYDKIVVLADLDDVEGALQTILEWTSHVVSVDDFLYSQDGMILLDAVCMKLIAVGEKLKAIDKRTGKTLFPEYPSIP' A
#
# COMPACT_ATOMS: atom_id res chain seq x y z
N MET A 1 -21.93 3.54 13.19
CA MET A 1 -22.05 3.44 11.72
C MET A 1 -21.03 4.39 11.13
N TYR A 2 -20.09 3.90 10.33
CA TYR A 2 -19.06 4.74 9.69
C TYR A 2 -19.55 5.25 8.33
N ASP A 3 -18.90 6.30 7.84
CA ASP A 3 -19.19 6.83 6.51
C ASP A 3 -18.60 5.90 5.44
N LYS A 4 -19.49 5.22 4.72
CA LYS A 4 -19.10 4.26 3.67
C LYS A 4 -18.44 4.94 2.48
N ILE A 5 -18.81 6.19 2.16
CA ILE A 5 -18.23 6.92 1.03
C ILE A 5 -16.75 7.21 1.33
N VAL A 6 -16.46 7.62 2.57
CA VAL A 6 -15.08 7.87 3.00
C VAL A 6 -14.26 6.58 3.00
N VAL A 7 -14.82 5.47 3.49
CA VAL A 7 -14.12 4.17 3.48
C VAL A 7 -13.86 3.68 2.05
N LEU A 8 -14.80 3.84 1.13
CA LEU A 8 -14.60 3.48 -0.28
C LEU A 8 -13.51 4.34 -0.92
N ALA A 9 -13.52 5.66 -0.69
CA ALA A 9 -12.47 6.54 -1.19
C ALA A 9 -11.08 6.18 -0.62
N ASP A 10 -11.01 5.87 0.68
CA ASP A 10 -9.76 5.42 1.31
C ASP A 10 -9.28 4.06 0.71
N LEU A 11 -10.19 3.17 0.28
CA LEU A 11 -9.86 1.91 -0.40
C LEU A 11 -9.41 2.13 -1.85
N ASP A 12 -10.05 3.04 -2.58
CA ASP A 12 -9.65 3.42 -3.95
C ASP A 12 -8.24 4.02 -3.94
N ASP A 13 -7.92 4.85 -2.94
CA ASP A 13 -6.57 5.39 -2.73
C ASP A 13 -5.53 4.27 -2.52
N VAL A 14 -5.88 3.25 -1.74
CA VAL A 14 -5.03 2.08 -1.50
C VAL A 14 -4.83 1.29 -2.79
N GLU A 15 -5.90 1.02 -3.54
CA GLU A 15 -5.81 0.33 -4.83
C GLU A 15 -4.91 1.08 -5.80
N GLY A 16 -5.11 2.39 -5.97
CA GLY A 16 -4.30 3.22 -6.86
C GLY A 16 -2.82 3.25 -6.46
N ALA A 17 -2.52 3.27 -5.15
CA ALA A 17 -1.16 3.19 -4.65
C ALA A 17 -0.50 1.84 -4.98
N LEU A 18 -1.23 0.73 -4.83
CA LEU A 18 -0.75 -0.61 -5.17
C LEU A 18 -0.56 -0.79 -6.68
N GLN A 19 -1.48 -0.27 -7.51
CA GLN A 19 -1.32 -0.27 -8.96
C GLN A 19 -0.08 0.51 -9.39
N THR A 20 0.19 1.66 -8.76
CA THR A 20 1.41 2.43 -9.01
C THR A 20 2.67 1.61 -8.71
N ILE A 21 2.68 0.89 -7.57
CA ILE A 21 3.81 0.02 -7.21
C ILE A 21 4.02 -1.04 -8.29
N LEU A 22 2.95 -1.73 -8.71
CA LEU A 22 3.01 -2.76 -9.75
C LEU A 22 3.56 -2.21 -11.07
N GLU A 23 3.14 -1.01 -11.48
CA GLU A 23 3.65 -0.35 -12.69
C GLU A 23 5.13 -0.02 -12.57
N TRP A 24 5.55 0.59 -11.46
CA TRP A 24 6.93 0.94 -11.18
C TRP A 24 7.85 -0.27 -11.14
N THR A 25 7.38 -1.39 -10.60
CA THR A 25 8.17 -2.63 -10.49
C THR A 25 7.97 -3.58 -11.67
N SER A 26 7.25 -3.19 -12.73
CA SER A 26 6.93 -4.08 -13.86
C SER A 26 8.14 -4.61 -14.62
N HIS A 27 9.25 -3.89 -14.57
CA HIS A 27 10.53 -4.23 -15.22
C HIS A 27 11.53 -4.89 -14.26
N VAL A 28 11.19 -5.02 -12.97
CA VAL A 28 12.02 -5.69 -11.97
C VAL A 28 11.79 -7.19 -12.08
N VAL A 29 12.84 -7.94 -12.37
CA VAL A 29 12.81 -9.40 -12.54
C VAL A 29 13.52 -10.11 -11.37
N SER A 30 14.42 -9.40 -10.69
CA SER A 30 15.25 -9.94 -9.61
C SER A 30 15.54 -8.88 -8.54
N VAL A 31 16.09 -9.34 -7.41
CA VAL A 31 16.54 -8.44 -6.34
C VAL A 31 17.69 -7.54 -6.81
N ASP A 32 18.52 -8.02 -7.72
CA ASP A 32 19.68 -7.30 -8.24
C ASP A 32 19.27 -6.02 -9.00
N ASP A 33 18.09 -6.02 -9.63
CA ASP A 33 17.54 -4.84 -10.34
C ASP A 33 17.31 -3.65 -9.39
N PHE A 34 17.07 -3.92 -8.10
CA PHE A 34 16.97 -2.88 -7.07
C PHE A 34 18.33 -2.49 -6.48
N LEU A 35 19.32 -3.38 -6.47
CA LEU A 35 20.52 -3.19 -5.64
C LEU A 35 21.78 -2.79 -6.41
N TYR A 36 21.85 -3.07 -7.71
CA TYR A 36 23.08 -2.85 -8.50
C TYR A 36 23.14 -1.50 -9.22
N SER A 37 22.09 -0.70 -9.17
CA SER A 37 22.10 0.65 -9.73
C SER A 37 21.55 1.68 -8.75
N GLN A 38 22.01 2.92 -8.89
CA GLN A 38 21.48 4.04 -8.12
C GLN A 38 19.99 4.23 -8.37
N ASP A 39 19.54 4.12 -9.62
CA ASP A 39 18.13 4.23 -9.99
C ASP A 39 17.30 3.09 -9.39
N GLY A 40 17.82 1.86 -9.37
CA GLY A 40 17.20 0.72 -8.71
C GLY A 40 17.03 0.93 -7.21
N MET A 41 18.04 1.49 -6.53
CA MET A 41 17.95 1.76 -5.10
C MET A 41 16.95 2.89 -4.79
N ILE A 42 16.89 3.92 -5.65
CA ILE A 42 15.88 4.98 -5.55
C ILE A 42 14.47 4.40 -5.75
N LEU A 43 14.30 3.50 -6.73
CA LEU A 43 13.05 2.81 -6.98
C LEU A 43 12.63 1.97 -5.77
N LEU A 44 13.56 1.24 -5.16
CA LEU A 44 13.31 0.44 -3.95
C LEU A 44 12.80 1.33 -2.80
N ASP A 45 13.48 2.46 -2.55
CA ASP A 45 13.08 3.41 -1.51
C ASP A 45 11.68 3.98 -1.78
N ALA A 46 11.39 4.36 -3.03
CA ALA A 46 10.08 4.86 -3.44
C ALA A 46 8.97 3.82 -3.24
N VAL A 47 9.21 2.56 -3.58
CA VAL A 47 8.27 1.45 -3.34
C VAL A 47 8.04 1.25 -1.85
N CYS A 48 9.11 1.25 -1.05
CA CYS A 48 9.01 1.11 0.41
C CYS A 48 8.18 2.24 1.04
N MET A 49 8.43 3.50 0.64
CA MET A 49 7.62 4.64 1.10
C MET A 49 6.14 4.49 0.74
N LYS A 50 5.84 4.04 -0.48
CA LYS A 50 4.46 3.84 -0.93
C LYS A 50 3.76 2.73 -0.15
N LEU A 51 4.46 1.62 0.13
CA LEU A 51 3.94 0.52 0.96
C LEU A 51 3.67 0.96 2.40
N ILE A 52 4.53 1.80 2.99
CA ILE A 52 4.29 2.40 4.32
C ILE A 52 3.00 3.24 4.31
N ALA A 53 2.81 4.07 3.29
CA ALA A 53 1.60 4.89 3.16
C ALA A 53 0.33 4.03 3.02
N VAL A 54 0.38 2.93 2.26
CA VAL A 54 -0.71 1.95 2.17
C VAL A 54 -1.03 1.36 3.54
N GLY A 55 -0.01 0.93 4.29
CA GLY A 55 -0.19 0.38 5.63
C GLY A 55 -0.86 1.35 6.60
N GLU A 56 -0.43 2.61 6.62
CA GLU A 56 -1.04 3.65 7.45
C GLU A 56 -2.49 3.94 7.05
N LYS A 57 -2.81 3.89 5.75
CA LYS A 57 -4.19 4.04 5.28
C LYS A 57 -5.08 2.87 5.69
N LEU A 58 -4.62 1.64 5.54
CA LEU A 58 -5.36 0.45 6.00
C LEU A 58 -5.65 0.52 7.50
N LYS A 59 -4.68 0.94 8.31
CA LYS A 59 -4.86 1.16 9.76
C LYS A 59 -5.89 2.25 10.06
N ALA A 60 -5.91 3.33 9.28
CA ALA A 60 -6.91 4.38 9.41
C ALA A 60 -8.33 3.86 9.07
N ILE A 61 -8.47 3.04 8.03
CA ILE A 61 -9.72 2.38 7.67
C ILE A 61 -10.17 1.42 8.77
N ASP A 62 -9.27 0.57 9.29
CA ASP A 62 -9.60 -0.40 10.34
C ASP A 62 -10.11 0.31 11.60
N LYS A 63 -9.42 1.37 12.04
CA LYS A 63 -9.86 2.23 13.14
C LYS A 63 -11.21 2.89 12.87
N ARG A 64 -11.42 3.43 11.66
CA ARG A 64 -12.68 4.10 11.28
C ARG A 64 -13.87 3.14 11.26
N THR A 65 -13.64 1.91 10.82
CA THR A 65 -14.66 0.87 10.73
C THR A 65 -14.87 0.11 12.04
N GLY A 66 -14.11 0.44 13.08
CA GLY A 66 -14.19 -0.21 14.39
C GLY A 66 -13.73 -1.67 14.33
N LYS A 67 -12.73 -1.98 13.50
CA LYS A 67 -12.16 -3.33 13.32
C LYS A 67 -13.14 -4.36 12.77
N THR A 68 -14.17 -3.91 12.04
CA THR A 68 -15.21 -4.78 11.50
C THR A 68 -15.05 -5.08 10.01
N LEU A 69 -14.21 -4.33 9.30
CA LEU A 69 -14.06 -4.47 7.84
C LEU A 69 -13.10 -5.60 7.45
N PHE A 70 -12.06 -5.86 8.25
CA PHE A 70 -11.03 -6.86 7.97
C PHE A 70 -10.99 -8.02 8.99
N PRO A 71 -12.12 -8.71 9.27
CA PRO A 71 -12.18 -9.73 10.33
C PRO A 71 -11.28 -10.95 10.03
N GLU A 72 -11.06 -11.26 8.75
CA GLU A 72 -10.20 -12.35 8.29
C GLU A 72 -8.71 -11.97 8.25
N TYR A 73 -8.37 -10.69 8.51
CA TYR A 73 -7.00 -10.19 8.45
C TYR A 73 -6.58 -9.55 9.79
N PRO A 74 -6.47 -10.35 10.87
CA PRO A 74 -6.18 -9.85 12.22
C PRO A 74 -4.79 -9.21 12.35
N SER A 75 -3.91 -9.41 11.37
CA SER A 75 -2.59 -8.77 11.29
C SER A 75 -2.64 -7.33 10.79
N ILE A 76 -3.76 -6.88 10.22
CA ILE A 76 -3.96 -5.48 9.82
C ILE A 76 -4.34 -4.70 11.10
N PRO A 77 -3.51 -3.73 11.54
CA PRO A 77 -3.65 -3.08 12.85
C PRO A 77 -4.81 -2.08 12.97
#